data_AF-A0A165QZU4-F1
#
_entry.id   AF-A0A165QZU4-F1
#
_cell.length_a   1.000
_cell.length_b   1.000
_cell.length_c   1.000
_cell.angle_alpha   90.00
_cell.angle_beta   90.00
_cell.angle_gamma   90.00
#
_symmetry.space_group_name_H-M   'P 1'
#
loop_
_entity.id
_entity.type
_entity.pdbx_description
1 polymer ?
#
loop_
_entity_poly.entity_id
_entity_poly.type
_entity_poly.pdbx_seq_one_letter_code
_entity_poly.pdbx_strand_id
1 'polypeptide(L)'
;MYIEGYSAWITIPGHELREFDAAVDSHSRKATCWIPSEEGMRFSVHWKDHAGSIPTATFIKLDGYTVPGHFLMGEGEAERDNIRVGITTVRPFTFARVPHGEQC
;
A
#
# COMPACT_ATOMS: atom_id res chain seq x y z
N MET A 1 7.93 -3.30 -4.25
CA MET A 1 7.77 -4.75 -4.08
C MET A 1 7.10 -5.30 -5.33
N TYR A 2 7.41 -6.53 -5.74
CA TYR A 2 6.88 -7.10 -6.98
C TYR A 2 6.50 -8.58 -6.80
N ILE A 3 5.36 -8.98 -7.35
CA ILE A 3 4.89 -10.36 -7.37
C ILE A 3 4.06 -10.63 -8.62
N GLU A 4 4.43 -11.64 -9.41
CA GLU A 4 3.63 -12.17 -10.55
C GLU A 4 3.02 -11.11 -11.49
N GLY A 5 3.76 -10.05 -11.84
CA GLY A 5 3.24 -8.99 -12.73
C GLY A 5 2.55 -7.84 -12.01
N TYR A 6 2.60 -7.80 -10.69
CA TYR A 6 2.05 -6.72 -9.87
C TYR A 6 3.16 -6.07 -9.07
N SER A 7 3.20 -4.74 -9.02
CA SER A 7 4.07 -4.01 -8.10
C SER A 7 3.27 -3.13 -7.17
N ALA A 8 3.80 -2.93 -5.96
CA ALA A 8 3.35 -1.90 -5.04
C ALA A 8 4.57 -1.18 -4.45
N TRP A 9 4.44 0.08 -4.08
CA TRP A 9 5.49 0.84 -3.42
C TRP A 9 4.90 1.97 -2.59
N ILE A 10 5.71 2.53 -1.69
CA ILE A 10 5.29 3.61 -0.80
C ILE A 10 6.08 4.86 -1.14
N THR A 11 5.41 6.00 -1.22
CA THR A 11 6.05 7.30 -1.36
C THR A 11 5.73 8.19 -0.18
N ILE A 12 6.65 9.08 0.17
CA ILE A 12 6.39 10.29 0.94
C ILE A 12 6.40 11.49 -0.03
N PRO A 13 5.93 12.69 0.35
CA PRO A 13 5.94 13.85 -0.54
C PRO A 13 7.29 14.06 -1.23
N GLY A 14 7.32 13.85 -2.55
CA GLY A 14 8.50 14.05 -3.40
C GLY A 14 9.52 12.90 -3.45
N HIS A 15 9.28 11.75 -2.80
CA HIS A 15 10.27 10.66 -2.76
C HIS A 15 9.67 9.26 -2.53
N GLU A 16 10.12 8.27 -3.30
CA GLU A 16 9.80 6.85 -3.09
C GLU A 16 10.64 6.26 -1.95
N LEU A 17 9.99 5.64 -0.97
CA LEU A 17 10.69 5.03 0.15
C LEU A 17 11.35 3.71 -0.25
N ARG A 18 12.58 3.52 0.23
CA ARG A 18 13.32 2.28 0.02
C ARG A 18 12.67 1.13 0.80
N GLU A 19 12.60 -0.02 0.14
CA GLU A 19 12.18 -1.28 0.74
C GLU A 19 13.36 -2.05 1.32
N PHE A 20 13.17 -2.60 2.51
CA PHE A 20 14.16 -3.41 3.21
C PHE A 20 13.63 -4.82 3.45
N ASP A 21 14.53 -5.81 3.38
CA ASP A 21 14.23 -7.23 3.62
C ASP A 21 13.01 -7.73 2.81
N ALA A 22 12.99 -7.39 1.52
CA ALA A 22 11.91 -7.80 0.63
C ALA A 22 11.94 -9.32 0.45
N ALA A 23 10.84 -9.98 0.80
CA ALA A 23 10.65 -11.42 0.65
C ALA A 23 9.39 -11.73 -0.15
N VAL A 24 9.43 -12.79 -0.96
CA VAL A 24 8.31 -13.27 -1.76
C VAL A 24 8.07 -14.74 -1.45
N ASP A 25 6.88 -15.06 -0.96
CA ASP A 25 6.35 -16.42 -0.87
C ASP A 25 5.50 -16.68 -2.11
N SER A 26 6.03 -17.47 -3.04
CA SER A 26 5.35 -17.85 -4.28
C SER A 26 4.20 -18.84 -4.04
N HIS A 27 4.22 -19.62 -2.97
CA HIS A 27 3.16 -20.57 -2.66
C HIS A 27 1.92 -19.85 -2.14
N SER A 28 2.09 -18.89 -1.23
CA SER A 28 0.99 -18.08 -0.71
C SER A 28 0.68 -16.83 -1.54
N ARG A 29 1.43 -16.58 -2.62
CA ARG A 29 1.40 -15.34 -3.42
C ARG A 29 1.44 -14.08 -2.57
N LYS A 30 2.41 -14.02 -1.66
CA LYS A 30 2.59 -12.90 -0.73
C LYS A 30 3.98 -12.32 -0.88
N ALA A 31 4.06 -11.00 -1.00
CA ALA A 31 5.31 -10.28 -0.86
C ALA A 31 5.26 -9.40 0.40
N THR A 32 6.38 -9.29 1.11
CA THR A 32 6.52 -8.52 2.35
C THR A 32 7.81 -7.73 2.32
N CYS A 33 7.83 -6.53 2.91
CA CYS A 33 9.03 -5.75 3.12
C CYS A 33 8.85 -4.83 4.33
N TRP A 34 9.96 -4.24 4.78
CA TRP A 34 9.98 -3.16 5.76
C TRP A 34 10.20 -1.82 5.05
N ILE A 35 9.48 -0.80 5.50
CA ILE A 35 9.56 0.57 5.01
C ILE A 35 10.03 1.46 6.16
N PRO A 36 11.04 2.33 5.97
CA PRO A 36 11.44 3.29 6.98
C PRO A 36 10.30 4.27 7.23
N SER A 37 9.97 4.51 8.49
CA SER A 37 8.82 5.33 8.86
C SER A 37 9.15 6.25 10.03
N GLU A 38 8.56 7.44 9.99
CA GLU A 38 8.57 8.42 11.08
C GLU A 38 7.13 8.68 11.49
N GLU A 39 6.86 8.70 12.81
CA GLU A 39 5.52 8.91 13.35
C GLU A 39 4.90 10.20 12.81
N GLY A 40 3.64 10.13 12.35
CA GLY A 40 2.88 11.26 11.81
C GLY A 40 3.23 11.63 10.37
N MET A 41 4.30 11.07 9.79
CA MET A 41 4.65 11.31 8.39
C MET A 41 3.58 10.72 7.46
N ARG A 42 3.14 11.52 6.49
CA ARG A 42 2.17 11.10 5.47
C ARG A 42 2.84 10.25 4.41
N PHE A 43 2.12 9.27 3.90
CA PHE A 43 2.58 8.44 2.80
C PHE A 43 1.44 8.14 1.81
N SER A 44 1.82 7.79 0.58
CA SER A 44 0.93 7.26 -0.44
C SER A 44 1.29 5.81 -0.73
N VAL A 45 0.29 4.98 -0.92
CA VAL A 45 0.43 3.62 -1.43
C VAL A 45 0.20 3.67 -2.94
N HIS A 46 1.15 3.19 -3.70
CA HIS A 46 1.06 3.04 -5.14
C HIS A 46 1.00 1.57 -5.52
N TRP A 47 0.28 1.26 -6.59
CA TRP A 47 0.30 -0.07 -7.17
C TRP A 47 0.16 0.01 -8.69
N LYS A 48 0.68 -1.02 -9.35
CA LYS A 48 0.66 -1.13 -10.81
C LYS A 48 0.44 -2.56 -11.24
N ASP A 49 -0.43 -2.69 -12.22
CA ASP A 49 -0.69 -3.93 -12.95
C ASP A 49 0.16 -3.93 -14.22
N HIS A 50 1.10 -4.87 -14.30
CA HIS A 50 1.95 -5.12 -15.47
C HIS A 50 1.47 -6.33 -16.27
N ALA A 51 0.51 -7.11 -15.78
CA ALA A 51 0.11 -8.40 -16.34
C ALA A 51 -0.84 -8.27 -17.55
N GLY A 52 -1.41 -7.08 -17.77
CA GLY A 52 -1.95 -6.65 -19.08
C GLY A 52 -3.28 -7.29 -19.52
N SER A 53 -3.83 -8.24 -18.75
CA SER A 53 -4.77 -9.22 -19.33
C SER A 53 -6.06 -9.43 -18.54
N ILE A 54 -6.10 -9.10 -17.24
CA ILE A 54 -7.24 -9.37 -16.38
C ILE A 54 -7.55 -8.14 -15.54
N PRO A 55 -8.81 -7.66 -15.50
CA PRO A 55 -9.19 -6.58 -14.59
C PRO A 55 -8.87 -6.95 -13.14
N THR A 56 -8.20 -6.04 -12.44
CA THR A 56 -7.81 -6.20 -11.05
C THR A 56 -8.57 -5.24 -10.14
N ALA A 57 -8.78 -5.67 -8.89
CA ALA A 57 -9.35 -4.85 -7.84
C ALA A 57 -8.38 -4.82 -6.66
N THR A 58 -7.91 -3.64 -6.31
CA THR A 58 -6.94 -3.45 -5.23
C THR A 58 -7.63 -2.95 -3.97
N PHE A 59 -7.34 -3.61 -2.84
CA PHE A 59 -7.85 -3.24 -1.52
C PHE A 59 -6.67 -2.95 -0.60
N ILE A 60 -6.62 -1.75 -0.03
CA ILE A 60 -5.62 -1.38 0.96
C ILE A 60 -6.21 -1.64 2.34
N LYS A 61 -5.48 -2.39 3.16
CA LYS A 61 -5.78 -2.57 4.59
C LYS A 61 -4.73 -1.80 5.39
N LEU A 62 -5.18 -0.86 6.21
CA LEU A 62 -4.33 0.00 7.03
C LEU A 62 -4.94 0.14 8.43
N ASP A 63 -4.19 -0.22 9.46
CA ASP A 63 -4.56 -0.07 10.89
C ASP A 63 -5.97 -0.59 11.23
N GLY A 64 -6.33 -1.75 10.68
CA GLY A 64 -7.66 -2.38 10.87
C GLY A 64 -8.77 -1.83 9.97
N TYR A 65 -8.53 -0.79 9.18
CA TYR A 65 -9.47 -0.26 8.20
C TYR A 65 -9.21 -0.85 6.81
N THR A 66 -10.29 -1.15 6.08
CA THR A 66 -10.20 -1.49 4.65
C THR A 66 -10.68 -0.31 3.82
N VAL A 67 -9.79 0.16 2.95
CA VAL A 67 -10.06 1.26 2.03
C VAL A 67 -10.95 0.77 0.89
N PRO A 68 -11.91 1.58 0.38
CA PRO A 68 -12.71 1.20 -0.78
C PRO A 68 -11.82 0.81 -1.96
N GLY A 69 -12.16 -0.32 -2.59
CA GLY A 69 -11.35 -0.89 -3.65
C GLY A 69 -11.19 0.04 -4.86
N HIS A 70 -10.08 -0.11 -5.56
CA HIS A 70 -9.80 0.59 -6.82
C HIS A 70 -9.58 -0.42 -7.94
N PHE A 71 -10.26 -0.22 -9.07
CA PHE A 71 -10.18 -1.12 -10.22
C PHE A 71 -9.12 -0.64 -11.22
N LEU A 72 -8.34 -1.57 -11.75
CA LEU A 72 -7.53 -1.37 -12.95
C LEU A 72 -8.01 -2.36 -14.01
N MET A 73 -8.17 -1.90 -15.25
CA MET A 73 -8.80 -2.68 -16.32
C MET A 73 -7.78 -3.46 -17.15
N GLY A 74 -6.96 -4.27 -16.48
CA GLY A 74 -5.94 -5.12 -17.11
C GLY A 74 -4.58 -4.43 -17.25
N GLU A 75 -4.50 -3.11 -17.18
CA GLU A 75 -3.24 -2.37 -17.14
C GLU A 75 -3.44 -1.05 -16.40
N GLY A 76 -2.36 -0.52 -15.84
CA GLY A 76 -2.33 0.83 -15.29
C GLY A 76 -1.70 0.92 -13.92
N GLU A 77 -1.67 2.15 -13.44
CA GLU A 77 -1.05 2.56 -12.19
C GLU A 77 -2.04 3.42 -11.44
N ALA A 78 -2.12 3.23 -10.13
CA ALA A 78 -2.96 4.04 -9.27
C ALA A 78 -2.29 4.23 -7.91
N GLU A 79 -2.70 5.30 -7.25
CA GLU A 79 -2.20 5.66 -5.93
C GLU A 79 -3.33 6.00 -4.98
N ARG A 80 -3.03 5.94 -3.69
CA ARG A 80 -3.92 6.41 -2.64
C ARG A 80 -3.16 6.85 -1.40
N ASP A 81 -3.56 7.99 -0.87
CA ASP A 81 -2.93 8.65 0.28
C ASP A 81 -3.93 8.93 1.42
N ASN A 82 -5.19 8.53 1.27
CA ASN A 82 -6.24 8.81 2.24
C ASN A 82 -7.42 7.82 2.19
N ILE A 83 -8.18 7.82 3.28
CA ILE A 83 -9.49 7.15 3.39
C ILE A 83 -10.58 8.18 3.71
N ARG A 84 -11.71 8.10 3.03
CA ARG A 84 -12.89 8.94 3.31
C ARG A 84 -13.55 8.45 4.60
N VAL A 85 -13.70 9.35 5.57
CA VAL A 85 -14.28 9.08 6.90
C VAL A 85 -15.59 9.84 7.15
N GLY A 86 -16.04 10.64 6.19
CA GLY A 86 -17.30 11.40 6.25
C GLY A 86 -17.75 11.85 4.85
N ILE A 87 -18.79 12.68 4.78
CA ILE A 87 -19.29 13.18 3.49
C ILE A 87 -18.28 14.15 2.84
N THR A 88 -17.60 14.95 3.64
CA THR A 88 -16.62 15.95 3.18
C THR A 88 -15.26 15.79 3.87
N THR A 89 -15.07 14.70 4.63
CA THR A 89 -13.89 14.50 5.47
C THR A 89 -13.11 13.28 5.02
N VAL A 90 -11.80 13.46 4.88
CA VAL A 90 -10.81 12.41 4.62
C VAL A 90 -9.82 12.34 5.76
N ARG A 91 -9.30 11.14 6.00
CA ARG A 91 -8.18 10.88 6.90
C ARG A 91 -6.98 10.50 6.04
N PRO A 92 -5.91 11.31 6.02
CA PRO A 92 -4.67 10.95 5.34
C PRO A 92 -4.06 9.67 5.93
N PHE A 93 -3.32 8.92 5.13
CA PHE A 93 -2.47 7.86 5.63
C PHE A 93 -1.25 8.48 6.29
N THR A 94 -0.98 8.06 7.52
CA THR A 94 0.14 8.52 8.33
C THR A 94 0.72 7.34 9.07
N PHE A 95 2.03 7.26 9.22
CA PHE A 95 2.64 6.23 10.06
C PHE A 95 2.28 6.45 11.53
N ALA A 96 1.66 5.44 12.14
CA ALA A 96 1.35 5.45 13.56
C ALA A 96 2.52 4.92 14.38
N ARG A 97 2.65 5.40 15.61
CA ARG A 97 3.53 4.78 16.60
C ARG A 97 2.94 3.45 17.05
N VAL A 98 3.73 2.39 16.92
CA VAL A 98 3.40 1.08 17.49
C VAL A 98 3.80 1.11 18.99
N PRO A 99 2.87 0.93 19.94
CA PRO A 99 3.22 0.85 21.36
C PRO A 99 4.18 -0.32 21.62
N HIS A 100 5.19 -0.10 22.46
CA HIS A 100 6.07 -1.17 22.92
C HIS A 100 5.25 -2.19 23.73
N GLY A 101 4.83 -3.30 23.09
CA GLY A 101 4.06 -4.36 23.74
C GLY A 101 3.19 -5.19 22.80
N GLU A 102 2.83 -4.66 21.63
CA GLU A 102 2.09 -5.37 20.60
C GLU A 102 2.99 -5.57 19.37
N GLN A 103 3.94 -6.50 19.50
CA GLN A 103 4.56 -7.12 18.34
C GLN A 103 3.66 -8.31 17.98
N CYS A 104 2.86 -8.16 16.92
CA CYS A 104 2.12 -9.26 16.31
C CYS A 104 3.07 -10.23 15.60
#